data_AF-A0AAW3AL28-F1
#
_entry.id   AF-A0AAW3AL28-F1
#
_cell.length_a   1.000
_cell.length_b   1.000
_cell.length_c   1.000
_cell.angle_alpha   90.00
_cell.angle_beta   90.00
_cell.angle_gamma   90.00
#
_symmetry.space_group_name_H-M   'P 1'
#
loop_
_entity.id
_entity.type
_entity.pdbx_description
1 polymer ?
#
loop_
_entity_poly.entity_id
_entity_poly.type
_entity_poly.pdbx_seq_one_letter_code
_entity_poly.pdbx_strand_id
1 'polypeptide(L)'
;MSSSAWASSSSAVGAEPEASALSSLRPNDRSYFYCAVCNTQFSDSYAAEAHKASRKHKKRSGELEWEKQQYKKDADVTPDDVWALVRRKQVELQVIAWSELKYNEKSER
;
A
#
# COMPACT_ATOMS: atom_id res chain seq x y z
N MET A 1 -23.40 47.39 -26.20
CA MET A 1 -22.39 47.17 -27.25
C MET A 1 -21.13 47.91 -26.83
N SER A 2 -20.10 47.19 -26.37
CA SER A 2 -18.71 47.68 -26.32
C SER A 2 -17.77 46.48 -26.27
N SER A 3 -17.11 46.25 -27.40
CA SER A 3 -15.94 45.39 -27.64
C SER A 3 -14.68 46.02 -26.99
N SER A 4 -13.48 45.46 -26.87
CA SER A 4 -12.75 44.37 -27.52
C SER A 4 -11.42 44.12 -26.76
N ALA A 5 -10.92 42.89 -26.90
CA ALA A 5 -9.51 42.47 -27.10
C ALA A 5 -8.37 42.98 -26.18
N TRP A 6 -7.81 42.04 -25.42
CA TRP A 6 -6.48 42.13 -24.81
C TRP A 6 -5.46 41.48 -25.75
N ALA A 7 -4.40 42.22 -26.04
CA ALA A 7 -3.41 41.88 -27.06
C ALA A 7 -2.50 40.72 -26.61
N SER A 8 -2.27 39.79 -27.54
CA SER A 8 -1.26 38.75 -27.46
C SER A 8 0.12 39.30 -27.80
N SER A 9 1.09 39.08 -26.93
CA SER A 9 2.50 39.34 -27.21
C SER A 9 3.16 38.04 -27.66
N SER A 10 3.47 37.93 -28.96
CA SER A 10 4.36 36.90 -29.50
C SER A 10 5.76 37.49 -29.62
N SER A 11 6.76 36.80 -29.09
CA SER A 11 8.17 37.09 -29.36
C SER A 11 8.86 35.86 -29.93
N ALA A 12 9.78 36.18 -30.84
CA ALA A 12 10.25 35.37 -31.93
C ALA A 12 11.24 34.26 -31.56
N VAL A 13 11.33 33.35 -32.52
CA VAL A 13 12.23 32.21 -32.72
C VAL A 13 13.73 32.57 -32.66
N GLY A 14 14.55 31.60 -32.24
CA GLY A 14 15.98 31.60 -32.54
C GLY A 14 16.79 30.46 -31.88
N ALA A 15 17.38 29.63 -32.73
CA ALA A 15 18.60 28.82 -32.54
C ALA A 15 18.49 27.39 -31.92
N GLU A 16 18.41 26.41 -32.83
CA GLU A 16 19.28 25.24 -33.07
C GLU A 16 19.98 24.49 -31.89
N PRO A 17 20.06 23.14 -31.94
CA PRO A 17 20.72 22.31 -30.94
C PRO A 17 22.20 22.07 -31.27
N GLU A 18 23.10 22.77 -30.58
CA GLU A 18 24.53 22.46 -30.61
C GLU A 18 24.87 21.42 -29.54
N ALA A 19 25.16 20.21 -30.02
CA ALA A 19 25.75 19.14 -29.25
C ALA A 19 27.19 19.52 -28.89
N SER A 20 27.42 20.04 -27.68
CA SER A 20 28.69 19.92 -26.96
C SER A 20 28.62 20.63 -25.61
N ALA A 21 28.53 19.87 -24.53
CA ALA A 21 29.26 20.09 -23.28
C ALA A 21 28.76 19.10 -22.23
N LEU A 22 29.29 17.89 -22.31
CA LEU A 22 29.47 17.02 -21.15
C LEU A 22 30.31 17.78 -20.12
N SER A 23 29.70 18.63 -19.28
CA SER A 23 30.36 19.31 -18.15
C SER A 23 29.35 19.91 -17.18
N SER A 24 28.56 19.05 -16.53
CA SER A 24 28.12 19.26 -15.15
C SER A 24 27.60 17.95 -14.58
N LEU A 25 28.48 16.94 -14.49
CA LEU A 25 28.35 15.93 -13.44
C LEU A 25 28.62 16.65 -12.11
N ARG A 26 27.65 17.42 -11.65
CA ARG A 26 27.53 17.72 -10.24
C ARG A 26 26.97 16.43 -9.62
N PRO A 27 27.70 15.74 -8.73
CA PRO A 27 27.03 14.86 -7.79
C PRO A 27 26.27 15.78 -6.81
N ASN A 28 25.19 16.38 -7.29
CA ASN A 28 24.12 16.80 -6.42
C ASN A 28 23.43 15.48 -6.06
N ASP A 29 24.00 14.78 -5.10
CA ASP A 29 23.51 13.55 -4.49
C ASP A 29 22.22 13.87 -3.70
N ARG A 30 21.25 14.48 -4.39
CA ARG A 30 19.88 14.47 -3.94
C ARG A 30 19.40 13.08 -4.29
N SER A 31 19.55 12.17 -3.34
CA SER A 31 18.98 10.84 -3.41
C SER A 31 17.48 10.98 -3.66
N TYR A 32 17.07 10.85 -4.93
CA TYR A 32 15.66 10.88 -5.30
C TYR A 32 15.02 9.55 -4.87
N PHE A 33 13.82 9.63 -4.31
CA PHE A 33 13.06 8.45 -3.94
C PHE A 33 12.25 7.98 -5.14
N TYR A 34 12.61 6.83 -5.70
CA TYR A 34 11.94 6.27 -6.87
C TYR A 34 10.93 5.19 -6.49
N CYS A 35 9.77 5.21 -7.16
CA CYS A 35 8.75 4.18 -7.04
C CYS A 35 8.69 3.34 -8.32
N ALA A 36 9.21 2.10 -8.28
CA ALA A 36 9.22 1.19 -9.43
C ALA A 36 7.80 0.80 -9.90
N VAL A 37 6.84 0.69 -8.98
CA VAL A 37 5.43 0.35 -9.30
C VAL A 37 4.76 1.45 -10.12
N CYS A 38 5.06 2.72 -9.81
CA CYS A 38 4.43 3.87 -10.45
C CYS A 38 5.32 4.55 -11.49
N ASN A 39 6.57 4.11 -11.61
CA ASN A 39 7.60 4.67 -12.48
C ASN A 39 7.80 6.19 -12.31
N THR A 40 7.73 6.68 -11.05
CA THR A 40 7.80 8.11 -10.72
C THR A 40 8.87 8.38 -9.66
N GLN A 41 9.49 9.57 -9.71
CA GLN A 41 10.54 10.00 -8.79
C GLN A 41 10.02 11.13 -7.88
N PHE A 42 10.49 11.14 -6.63
CA PHE A 42 10.18 12.15 -5.63
C PHE A 42 11.48 12.76 -5.09
N SER A 43 11.46 14.07 -4.86
CA SER A 43 12.58 14.81 -4.27
C SER A 43 12.64 14.74 -2.75
N ASP A 44 11.58 14.24 -2.12
CA ASP A 44 11.39 14.22 -0.67
C ASP A 44 10.93 12.83 -0.20
N SER A 45 11.45 12.39 0.95
CA SER A 45 11.14 11.08 1.54
C SER A 45 9.69 11.04 2.00
N TYR A 46 9.21 12.11 2.61
CA TYR A 46 7.84 12.21 3.11
C TYR A 46 6.83 12.12 1.96
N ALA A 47 7.10 12.81 0.85
CA ALA A 47 6.27 12.71 -0.35
C ALA A 47 6.25 11.29 -0.95
N ALA A 48 7.39 10.59 -0.94
CA ALA A 48 7.47 9.21 -1.41
C ALA A 48 6.72 8.23 -0.50
N GLU A 49 6.76 8.44 0.81
CA GLU A 49 6.02 7.63 1.79
C GLU A 49 4.51 7.86 1.66
N ALA A 50 4.07 9.12 1.60
CA ALA A 50 2.68 9.48 1.35
C ALA A 50 2.17 8.91 0.02
N HIS A 51 3.04 8.87 -1.01
CA HIS A 51 2.72 8.20 -2.27
C HIS A 51 2.49 6.70 -2.09
N LYS A 52 3.37 5.98 -1.38
CA LYS A 52 3.24 4.53 -1.12
C LYS A 52 1.96 4.22 -0.35
N ALA A 53 1.59 5.07 0.62
CA ALA A 53 0.34 4.94 1.37
C ALA A 53 -0.92 5.25 0.52
N SER A 54 -0.78 5.91 -0.63
CA SER A 54 -1.91 6.34 -1.44
C SER A 54 -2.68 5.17 -2.05
N ARG A 55 -4.01 5.29 -2.13
CA ARG A 55 -4.89 4.28 -2.76
C ARG A 55 -4.51 3.97 -4.20
N LYS A 56 -3.97 4.96 -4.94
CA LYS A 56 -3.52 4.79 -6.32
C LYS A 56 -2.31 3.86 -6.40
N HIS A 57 -1.34 4.04 -5.51
CA HIS A 57 -0.19 3.14 -5.41
C HIS A 57 -0.63 1.74 -5.02
N LYS A 58 -1.40 1.58 -3.93
CA LYS A 58 -1.88 0.28 -3.44
C LYS A 58 -2.69 -0.50 -4.48
N LYS A 59 -3.45 0.20 -5.34
CA LYS A 59 -4.18 -0.42 -6.45
C LYS A 59 -3.23 -0.92 -7.55
N ARG A 60 -2.16 -0.18 -7.83
CA ARG A 60 -1.19 -0.52 -8.89
C ARG A 60 -0.15 -1.54 -8.42
N SER A 61 0.21 -1.54 -7.14
CA SER A 61 1.10 -2.53 -6.54
C SER A 61 0.45 -3.90 -6.42
N GLY A 62 -0.88 -3.98 -6.56
CA GLY A 62 -1.64 -5.20 -6.33
C GLY A 62 -1.87 -5.49 -4.85
N GLU A 63 -1.40 -4.65 -3.94
CA GLU A 63 -1.60 -4.80 -2.48
C GLU A 63 -3.08 -4.92 -2.13
N LEU A 64 -3.93 -4.06 -2.71
CA LEU A 64 -5.39 -4.12 -2.48
C LEU A 64 -6.03 -5.40 -3.03
N GLU A 65 -5.43 -6.01 -4.04
CA GLU A 65 -5.96 -7.24 -4.63
C GLU A 65 -5.50 -8.46 -3.84
N TRP A 66 -4.24 -8.46 -3.40
CA TRP A 66 -3.71 -9.45 -2.48
C TRP A 66 -4.47 -9.48 -1.15
N GLU A 67 -4.75 -8.31 -0.56
CA GLU A 67 -5.53 -8.21 0.68
C GLU A 67 -6.92 -8.83 0.54
N LYS A 68 -7.60 -8.67 -0.60
CA LYS A 68 -8.90 -9.29 -0.84
C LYS A 68 -8.82 -10.81 -0.98
N GLN A 69 -7.69 -11.33 -1.46
CA GLN A 69 -7.49 -12.77 -1.63
C GLN A 69 -7.13 -13.49 -0.32
N GLN A 70 -6.72 -12.74 0.72
CA GLN A 70 -6.37 -13.32 2.02
C GLN A 70 -7.55 -13.97 2.74
N TYR A 71 -8.79 -13.51 2.49
CA TYR A 71 -9.97 -13.97 3.22
C TYR A 71 -11.08 -14.40 2.27
N LYS A 72 -11.80 -15.48 2.62
CA LYS A 72 -13.05 -15.84 1.96
C LYS A 72 -14.05 -14.70 2.17
N LYS A 73 -14.89 -14.42 1.16
CA LYS A 73 -15.99 -13.47 1.32
C LYS A 73 -17.01 -14.05 2.30
N ASP A 74 -17.69 -13.19 3.05
CA ASP A 74 -18.67 -13.62 4.06
C ASP A 74 -19.77 -14.52 3.49
N ALA A 75 -20.21 -14.27 2.25
CA ALA A 75 -21.22 -15.06 1.56
C ALA A 75 -20.76 -16.49 1.22
N ASP A 76 -19.44 -16.73 1.15
CA ASP A 76 -18.82 -18.02 0.83
C ASP A 76 -18.40 -18.81 2.09
N VAL A 77 -18.63 -18.26 3.29
CA VAL A 77 -18.29 -18.93 4.56
C VAL A 77 -19.30 -20.02 4.84
N THR A 78 -18.82 -21.26 4.97
CA THR A 78 -19.66 -22.41 5.28
C THR A 78 -19.71 -22.69 6.78
N PRO A 79 -20.74 -23.40 7.28
CA PRO A 79 -20.77 -23.86 8.67
C PRO A 79 -19.53 -24.68 9.05
N ASP A 80 -18.96 -25.46 8.12
CA ASP A 80 -17.73 -26.23 8.37
C ASP A 80 -16.52 -25.33 8.63
N ASP A 81 -16.39 -24.22 7.89
CA ASP A 81 -15.35 -23.22 8.12
C ASP A 81 -15.45 -22.63 9.55
N VAL A 82 -16.67 -22.35 10.00
CA VAL A 82 -16.93 -21.85 11.36
C VAL A 82 -16.56 -22.90 12.41
N TRP A 83 -16.99 -24.16 12.24
CA TRP A 83 -16.61 -25.23 13.16
C TRP A 83 -15.11 -25.52 13.16
N ALA A 84 -14.43 -25.38 12.02
CA ALA A 84 -12.97 -25.47 11.94
C ALA A 84 -12.28 -24.36 12.74
N LEU A 85 -12.79 -23.13 12.69
CA LEU A 85 -12.31 -22.02 13.53
C LEU A 85 -12.52 -22.30 15.02
N VAL A 86 -13.71 -22.77 15.40
CA VAL A 86 -14.04 -23.12 16.79
C VAL A 86 -13.11 -24.20 17.32
N ARG A 87 -12.91 -25.30 16.57
CA ARG A 87 -11.99 -26.38 16.96
C ARG A 87 -10.56 -25.87 17.18
N ARG A 88 -10.06 -25.01 16.29
CA ARG A 88 -8.72 -24.42 16.43
C ARG A 88 -8.60 -23.61 17.72
N LYS A 89 -9.62 -22.81 18.04
CA LYS A 89 -9.65 -22.01 19.27
C LYS A 89 -9.81 -22.84 20.53
N GLN A 90 -10.54 -23.95 20.49
CA GLN A 90 -10.62 -24.89 21.61
C GLN A 90 -9.25 -25.47 21.95
N VAL A 91 -8.43 -25.82 20.94
CA VAL A 91 -7.06 -26.29 21.16
C VAL A 91 -6.16 -25.19 21.73
N GLU A 92 -6.19 -24.00 21.13
CA GLU A 92 -5.39 -22.84 21.57
C GLU A 92 -5.66 -22.47 23.03
N LEU A 93 -6.93 -22.52 23.44
CA LEU A 93 -7.36 -22.19 24.79
C LEU A 93 -7.38 -23.40 25.74
N GLN A 94 -6.93 -24.58 25.27
CA GLN A 94 -6.97 -25.83 26.02
C GLN A 94 -8.35 -26.09 26.66
N VAL A 95 -9.41 -25.78 25.92
CA VAL A 95 -10.79 -25.97 26.41
C VAL A 95 -11.02 -27.45 26.60
N ILE A 96 -11.09 -27.86 27.86
CA ILE A 96 -11.55 -29.19 28.23
C ILE A 96 -13.07 -29.24 28.14
N ALA A 97 -13.59 -30.32 27.59
CA ALA A 97 -15.02 -30.55 27.57
C ALA A 97 -15.53 -30.64 29.01
N TRP A 98 -16.75 -30.13 29.24
CA TRP A 98 -17.35 -30.14 30.57
C TRP A 98 -17.47 -31.57 31.15
N SER A 99 -17.65 -32.57 30.28
CA SER A 99 -17.65 -33.99 30.63
C SER A 99 -16.28 -34.54 31.06
N GLU A 100 -15.19 -33.90 30.66
CA GLU A 100 -13.81 -34.30 30.97
C GLU A 100 -13.25 -33.57 32.20
N LEU A 101 -14.02 -32.63 32.76
CA LEU A 101 -13.71 -31.93 33.99
C LEU A 101 -13.74 -32.93 35.16
N LYS A 102 -12.61 -33.58 35.45
CA LYS A 102 -12.47 -34.44 36.62
C LYS A 102 -12.26 -33.57 37.87
N TYR A 103 -13.22 -33.61 38.80
CA TYR A 103 -13.05 -33.08 40.15
C TYR A 103 -11.95 -33.89 40.86
N ASN A 104 -10.90 -33.22 41.33
CA ASN A 104 -9.81 -33.87 42.05
C ASN A 104 -9.91 -33.53 43.55
N GLU A 105 -10.51 -34.43 44.32
CA GLU A 105 -10.73 -34.29 45.76
C GLU A 105 -9.45 -34.67 46.54
N LYS A 106 -8.33 -33.97 46.27
CA LYS A 106 -7.06 -34.29 46.96
C LYS A 106 -6.18 -33.09 47.27
N SER A 107 -6.65 -32.26 48.20
CA SER A 107 -5.87 -31.64 49.28
C SER A 107 -6.92 -31.07 50.24
N GLU A 108 -7.05 -31.48 51.49
CA GLU A 108 -6.05 -31.41 52.55
C GLU A 108 -6.37 -32.48 53.62
N ARG A 109 -5.37 -33.30 53.97
CA ARG A 109 -5.24 -33.94 55.28
C ARG A 109 -3.89 -33.48 55.84
#